data_AF-A0A812SN80-F1
#
_entry.id   AF-A0A812SN80-F1
#
_cell.length_a   1.000
_cell.length_b   1.000
_cell.length_c   1.000
_cell.angle_alpha   90.00
_cell.angle_beta   90.00
_cell.angle_gamma   90.00
#
_symmetry.space_group_name_H-M   'P 1'
#
loop_
_entity.id
_entity.type
_entity.pdbx_description
1 polymer ?
#
loop_
_entity_poly.entity_id
_entity_poly.type
_entity_poly.pdbx_seq_one_letter_code
_entity_poly.pdbx_strand_id
1 'polypeptide(L)'
;METYHSLMEGYALDAGMALQCRMGAATVFYRQGRLYLSLGYPQRAANLFQLAMSMFWDASRAENGMACLQYEMWGIRWLDDFMETYLSNAANLRRNYLDMLPHLKDLQVPPNYRDPSLRIGVFSLCDYSPESPMYWLLSRSRQNREAYCSRHGYGLEWTSQRPSSSKGRHPVWGQIAGPLELLGEGGMYDWVVSMDCDSLFVDMTVTVDSLLYRFASRATPWGKLEIDPNVHFLISEDGRGLAGGNWIVRNSREGRTFLSEIFGPDDVSQNPYMRHDLRDQFSLLWHLVRPGVSVPMPMEDALSRPVAPKSWEEVGYLKLARLVPQDLLLGSYPFVSCSQPGDRAHRCFGDGPKDKDFIVSVPLLGALPAQLAQVLLDRFLLESLGSFGQPAYEQELRGMCLTADVSRCLVGESAGPR
;
A
#
# COMPACT_ATOMS: atom_id res chain seq x y z
N MET A 1 4.62 33.34 1.38
CA MET A 1 3.99 32.18 2.03
C MET A 1 2.50 32.10 1.70
N GLU A 2 1.76 33.22 1.78
CA GLU A 2 0.31 33.26 1.50
C GLU A 2 -0.09 32.68 0.14
N THR A 3 0.71 32.89 -0.92
CA THR A 3 0.37 32.42 -2.28
C THR A 3 0.31 30.90 -2.42
N TYR A 4 1.30 30.15 -1.89
CA TYR A 4 1.29 28.68 -2.01
C TYR A 4 0.27 28.02 -1.09
N HIS A 5 0.07 28.60 0.09
CA HIS A 5 -0.95 28.11 1.02
C HIS A 5 -2.35 28.27 0.42
N SER A 6 -2.66 29.45 -0.14
CA SER A 6 -3.93 29.71 -0.83
C SER A 6 -4.13 28.79 -2.05
N LEU A 7 -3.07 28.53 -2.83
CA LEU A 7 -3.14 27.57 -3.95
C LEU A 7 -3.40 26.14 -3.44
N MET A 8 -2.75 25.70 -2.35
CA MET A 8 -3.05 24.40 -1.76
C MET A 8 -4.47 24.31 -1.23
N GLU A 9 -4.97 25.35 -0.56
CA GLU A 9 -6.35 25.39 -0.11
C GLU A 9 -7.30 25.23 -1.30
N GLY A 10 -7.11 25.98 -2.39
CA GLY A 10 -7.94 25.84 -3.59
C GLY A 10 -7.85 24.44 -4.23
N TYR A 11 -6.64 23.97 -4.54
CA TYR A 11 -6.46 22.75 -5.32
C TYR A 11 -6.70 21.46 -4.55
N ALA A 12 -6.55 21.48 -3.23
CA ALA A 12 -6.55 20.25 -2.47
C ALA A 12 -7.81 20.09 -1.60
N LEU A 13 -8.78 21.01 -1.69
CA LEU A 13 -10.14 20.85 -1.15
C LEU A 13 -10.98 19.87 -1.98
N ASP A 14 -10.68 19.70 -3.26
CA ASP A 14 -11.31 18.72 -4.15
C ASP A 14 -10.22 17.98 -4.92
N ALA A 15 -10.11 16.67 -4.67
CA ALA A 15 -9.17 15.82 -5.41
C ALA A 15 -9.39 15.93 -6.93
N GLY A 16 -10.63 16.02 -7.41
CA GLY A 16 -10.94 16.17 -8.83
C GLY A 16 -10.38 17.47 -9.42
N MET A 17 -10.47 18.60 -8.70
CA MET A 17 -9.84 19.83 -9.16
C MET A 17 -8.31 19.72 -9.20
N ALA A 18 -7.70 19.12 -8.16
CA ALA A 18 -6.25 18.89 -8.13
C ALA A 18 -5.77 18.11 -9.37
N LEU A 19 -6.58 17.17 -9.82
CA LEU A 19 -6.23 16.21 -10.86
C LEU A 19 -6.46 16.71 -12.28
N GLN A 20 -7.14 17.84 -12.46
CA GLN A 20 -7.20 18.52 -13.76
C GLN A 20 -5.82 19.00 -14.21
N CYS A 21 -4.95 19.36 -13.26
CA CYS A 21 -3.55 19.74 -13.52
C CYS A 21 -2.61 19.04 -12.52
N ARG A 22 -2.51 17.71 -12.64
CA ARG A 22 -1.77 16.83 -11.72
C ARG A 22 -0.36 17.35 -11.43
N MET A 23 0.40 17.73 -12.45
CA MET A 23 1.76 18.24 -12.27
C MET A 23 1.82 19.62 -11.62
N GLY A 24 0.83 20.48 -11.86
CA GLY A 24 0.69 21.76 -11.17
C GLY A 24 0.44 21.55 -9.68
N ALA A 25 -0.51 20.70 -9.32
CA ALA A 25 -0.78 20.38 -7.91
C ALA A 25 0.39 19.66 -7.24
N ALA A 26 1.06 18.73 -7.94
CA ALA A 26 2.27 18.05 -7.46
C ALA A 26 3.38 19.07 -7.14
N THR A 27 3.57 20.06 -8.01
CA THR A 27 4.53 21.16 -7.82
C THR A 27 4.23 21.94 -6.54
N VAL A 28 2.95 22.25 -6.30
CA VAL A 28 2.53 22.98 -5.09
C VAL A 28 2.81 22.12 -3.84
N PHE A 29 2.40 20.85 -3.83
CA PHE A 29 2.64 19.95 -2.71
C PHE A 29 4.13 19.75 -2.43
N TYR A 30 4.95 19.56 -3.47
CA TYR A 30 6.38 19.43 -3.31
C TYR A 30 7.01 20.69 -2.70
N ARG A 31 6.69 21.88 -3.23
CA ARG A 31 7.25 23.13 -2.72
C ARG A 31 6.84 23.40 -1.28
N GLN A 32 5.58 23.13 -0.93
CA GLN A 32 5.14 23.22 0.46
C GLN A 32 5.82 22.17 1.35
N GLY A 33 5.99 20.94 0.86
CA GLY A 33 6.72 19.89 1.57
C GLY A 33 8.17 20.29 1.86
N ARG A 34 8.86 20.91 0.89
CA ARG A 34 10.22 21.47 1.08
C ARG A 34 10.25 22.54 2.15
N LEU A 35 9.25 23.43 2.19
CA LEU A 35 9.12 24.44 3.24
C LEU A 35 8.90 23.81 4.61
N TYR A 36 8.01 22.83 4.74
CA TYR A 36 7.83 22.12 6.01
C TYR A 36 9.08 21.36 6.45
N LEU A 37 9.82 20.79 5.51
CA LEU A 37 11.09 20.13 5.80
C LEU A 37 12.12 21.12 6.34
N SER A 38 12.27 22.30 5.73
CA SER A 38 13.21 23.33 6.21
C SER A 38 12.81 23.93 7.56
N LEU A 39 11.53 23.90 7.90
CA LEU A 39 10.99 24.32 9.20
C LEU A 39 11.05 23.23 10.27
N GLY A 40 11.59 22.04 9.97
CA GLY A 40 11.72 20.95 10.95
C GLY A 40 10.45 20.11 11.15
N TYR A 41 9.55 20.08 10.16
CA TYR A 41 8.35 19.23 10.15
C TYR A 41 8.45 18.09 9.11
N PRO A 42 9.38 17.14 9.26
CA PRO A 42 9.63 16.11 8.25
C PRO A 42 8.41 15.20 8.01
N GLN A 43 7.58 14.97 9.05
CA GLN A 43 6.35 14.19 8.94
C GLN A 43 5.35 14.85 7.98
N ARG A 44 5.12 16.16 8.14
CA ARG A 44 4.21 16.92 7.28
C ARG A 44 4.76 16.98 5.85
N ALA A 45 6.07 17.19 5.72
CA ALA A 45 6.76 17.17 4.44
C ALA A 45 6.57 15.83 3.70
N ALA A 46 6.76 14.69 4.38
CA ALA A 46 6.57 13.37 3.77
C ALA A 46 5.14 13.14 3.28
N ASN A 47 4.13 13.56 4.04
CA ASN A 47 2.74 13.40 3.61
C ASN A 47 2.46 14.20 2.34
N LEU A 48 2.98 15.42 2.23
CA LEU A 48 2.87 16.22 1.01
C LEU A 48 3.69 15.64 -0.15
N PHE A 49 4.88 15.11 0.12
CA PHE A 49 5.68 14.45 -0.92
C PHE A 49 5.00 13.18 -1.43
N GLN A 50 4.32 12.40 -0.58
CA GLN A 50 3.53 11.26 -1.03
C GLN A 50 2.38 11.71 -1.96
N LEU A 51 1.68 12.81 -1.64
CA LEU A 51 0.66 13.39 -2.53
C LEU A 51 1.24 13.90 -3.85
N ALA A 52 2.46 14.47 -3.84
CA ALA A 52 3.15 14.83 -5.07
C ALA A 52 3.59 13.59 -5.86
N MET A 53 4.06 12.55 -5.17
CA MET A 53 4.53 11.29 -5.76
C MET A 53 3.40 10.55 -6.48
N SER A 54 2.19 10.54 -5.90
CA SER A 54 1.03 9.90 -6.56
C SER A 54 0.71 10.54 -7.91
N MET A 55 0.73 11.87 -7.97
CA MET A 55 0.53 12.63 -9.21
C MET A 55 1.68 12.47 -10.20
N PHE A 56 2.92 12.51 -9.72
CA PHE A 56 4.11 12.26 -10.53
C PHE A 56 4.05 10.88 -11.19
N TRP A 57 3.72 9.85 -10.41
CA TRP A 57 3.65 8.47 -10.89
C TRP A 57 2.54 8.25 -11.90
N ASP A 58 1.38 8.83 -11.63
CA ASP A 58 0.25 8.81 -12.54
C ASP A 58 0.57 9.51 -13.87
N ALA A 59 1.18 10.70 -13.82
CA ALA A 59 1.68 11.38 -15.00
C ALA A 59 2.73 10.55 -15.75
N SER A 60 3.68 9.91 -15.04
CA SER A 60 4.76 9.11 -15.66
C SER A 60 4.25 7.91 -16.46
N ARG A 61 3.07 7.39 -16.12
CA ARG A 61 2.43 6.23 -16.76
C ARG A 61 1.55 6.60 -17.96
N ALA A 62 1.21 7.88 -18.12
CA ALA A 62 0.47 8.35 -19.27
C ALA A 62 1.33 8.26 -20.54
N GLU A 63 0.68 8.20 -21.70
CA GLU A 63 1.36 8.31 -22.99
C GLU A 63 2.16 9.63 -23.05
N ASN A 64 3.45 9.55 -23.37
CA ASN A 64 4.38 10.69 -23.33
C ASN A 64 4.54 11.35 -21.95
N GLY A 65 4.13 10.68 -20.88
CA GLY A 65 4.19 11.16 -19.50
C GLY A 65 5.59 11.62 -19.07
N MET A 66 6.61 10.83 -19.42
CA MET A 66 8.00 11.15 -19.12
C MET A 66 8.48 12.45 -19.79
N ALA A 67 7.98 12.76 -21.00
CA ALA A 67 8.30 14.03 -21.65
C ALA A 67 7.70 15.20 -20.86
N CYS A 68 6.43 15.08 -20.41
CA CYS A 68 5.76 16.08 -19.58
C CYS A 68 6.55 16.40 -18.29
N LEU A 69 7.15 15.39 -17.68
CA LEU A 69 7.97 15.51 -16.47
C LEU A 69 9.31 16.23 -16.70
N GLN A 70 9.82 16.26 -17.92
CA GLN A 70 11.10 16.91 -18.25
C GLN A 70 10.94 18.39 -18.61
N TYR A 71 9.71 18.91 -18.70
CA TYR A 71 9.51 20.33 -19.03
C TYR A 71 9.97 21.25 -17.88
N GLU A 72 10.80 22.23 -18.24
CA GLU A 72 11.29 23.27 -17.33
C GLU A 72 10.16 24.13 -16.72
N MET A 73 8.96 24.10 -17.30
CA MET A 73 7.82 24.90 -16.87
C MET A 73 7.41 24.66 -15.41
N TRP A 74 7.69 23.48 -14.85
CA TRP A 74 7.39 23.17 -13.44
C TRP A 74 8.45 23.76 -12.49
N GLY A 75 9.63 24.10 -12.99
CA GLY A 75 10.77 24.55 -12.21
C GLY A 75 11.23 23.51 -11.19
N ILE A 76 10.97 22.22 -11.45
CA ILE A 76 11.37 21.08 -10.62
C ILE A 76 12.02 20.06 -11.54
N ARG A 77 13.22 19.60 -11.17
CA ARG A 77 13.84 18.43 -11.79
C ARG A 77 13.29 17.19 -11.09
N TRP A 78 12.23 16.60 -11.63
CA TRP A 78 11.49 15.57 -10.91
C TRP A 78 12.33 14.33 -10.55
N LEU A 79 13.16 13.86 -11.47
CA LEU A 79 13.99 12.68 -11.24
C LEU A 79 15.19 12.97 -10.33
N ASP A 80 15.77 14.17 -10.43
CA ASP A 80 16.97 14.50 -9.68
C ASP A 80 16.62 15.12 -8.31
N ASP A 81 15.88 16.22 -8.29
CA ASP A 81 15.62 16.99 -7.07
C ASP A 81 14.45 16.42 -6.25
N PHE A 82 13.33 16.12 -6.89
CA PHE A 82 12.16 15.61 -6.17
C PHE A 82 12.39 14.20 -5.62
N MET A 83 12.82 13.24 -6.45
CA MET A 83 13.04 11.86 -5.98
C MET A 83 14.14 11.78 -4.92
N GLU A 84 15.25 12.50 -5.06
CA GLU A 84 16.31 12.53 -4.04
C GLU A 84 15.78 13.09 -2.72
N THR A 85 15.09 14.23 -2.76
CA THR A 85 14.49 14.85 -1.55
C THR A 85 13.48 13.90 -0.91
N TYR A 86 12.60 13.33 -1.72
CA TYR A 86 11.50 12.47 -1.27
C TYR A 86 12.04 11.22 -0.57
N LEU A 87 12.89 10.46 -1.25
CA LEU A 87 13.46 9.23 -0.73
C LEU A 87 14.38 9.48 0.46
N SER A 88 15.15 10.57 0.45
CA SER A 88 15.98 10.95 1.60
C SER A 88 15.13 11.26 2.82
N ASN A 89 14.03 12.00 2.66
CA ASN A 89 13.12 12.30 3.77
C ASN A 89 12.43 11.02 4.29
N ALA A 90 11.97 10.14 3.40
CA ALA A 90 11.39 8.86 3.78
C ALA A 90 12.38 7.98 4.55
N ALA A 91 13.61 7.85 4.05
CA ALA A 91 14.69 7.11 4.71
C ALA A 91 15.08 7.71 6.07
N ASN A 92 15.02 9.04 6.23
CA ASN A 92 15.30 9.70 7.51
C ASN A 92 14.15 9.52 8.53
N LEU A 93 12.90 9.53 8.06
CA LEU A 93 11.74 9.35 8.93
C LEU A 93 11.60 7.92 9.44
N ARG A 94 12.03 6.93 8.65
CA ARG A 94 12.03 5.51 9.03
C ARG A 94 10.66 5.00 9.52
N ARG A 95 9.56 5.53 8.97
CA ARG A 95 8.18 5.11 9.32
C ARG A 95 7.90 3.65 9.00
N ASN A 96 8.64 3.12 8.04
CA ASN A 96 8.63 1.73 7.66
C ASN A 96 9.40 0.81 8.62
N TYR A 97 9.99 1.34 9.71
CA TYR A 97 10.68 0.55 10.72
C TYR A 97 9.95 0.58 12.07
N LEU A 98 9.91 -0.59 12.72
CA LEU A 98 9.31 -0.76 14.03
C LEU A 98 9.93 0.14 15.11
N ASP A 99 11.22 0.46 14.99
CA ASP A 99 11.92 1.21 16.02
C ASP A 99 11.46 2.67 16.17
N MET A 100 10.69 3.18 15.21
CA MET A 100 10.04 4.49 15.23
C MET A 100 8.62 4.45 15.80
N LEU A 101 8.13 3.29 16.24
CA LEU A 101 6.84 3.11 16.91
C LEU A 101 7.08 2.72 18.38
N PRO A 102 7.55 3.66 19.25
CA PRO A 102 8.03 3.33 20.59
C PRO A 102 6.95 2.69 21.48
N HIS A 103 5.68 3.09 21.32
CA HIS A 103 4.55 2.51 22.04
C HIS A 103 4.31 1.02 21.70
N LEU A 104 4.90 0.52 20.62
CA LEU A 104 4.78 -0.87 20.17
C LEU A 104 6.01 -1.73 20.51
N LYS A 105 7.13 -1.12 20.92
CA LYS A 105 8.36 -1.86 21.26
C LYS A 105 8.17 -2.77 22.46
N ASP A 106 7.36 -2.33 23.42
CA ASP A 106 7.13 -3.06 24.66
C ASP A 106 6.01 -4.11 24.52
N LEU A 107 5.27 -4.09 23.41
CA LEU A 107 4.21 -5.07 23.12
C LEU A 107 4.82 -6.35 22.55
N GLN A 108 5.10 -7.30 23.44
CA GLN A 108 5.53 -8.65 23.04
C GLN A 108 4.31 -9.52 22.72
N VAL A 109 3.83 -9.42 21.48
CA VAL A 109 2.82 -10.34 20.95
C VAL A 109 3.55 -11.45 20.18
N PRO A 110 3.40 -12.74 20.58
CA PRO A 110 3.99 -13.84 19.82
C PRO A 110 3.52 -13.82 18.36
N PRO A 111 4.40 -14.08 17.38
CA PRO A 111 4.03 -14.03 15.95
C PRO A 111 2.91 -15.02 15.60
N ASN A 112 2.79 -16.13 16.33
CA ASN A 112 1.75 -17.14 16.16
C ASN A 112 0.55 -16.97 17.11
N TYR A 113 0.44 -15.84 17.80
CA TYR A 113 -0.66 -15.59 18.73
C TYR A 113 -2.02 -15.71 18.03
N ARG A 114 -3.03 -16.28 18.68
CA ARG A 114 -4.39 -16.40 18.15
C ARG A 114 -5.42 -15.98 19.18
N ASP A 115 -6.33 -15.13 18.75
CA ASP A 115 -7.54 -14.78 19.48
C ASP A 115 -8.74 -15.51 18.84
N PRO A 116 -9.22 -16.61 19.43
CA PRO A 116 -10.30 -17.40 18.86
C PRO A 116 -11.64 -16.65 18.83
N SER A 117 -11.74 -15.47 19.48
CA SER A 117 -12.93 -14.63 19.42
C SER A 117 -13.01 -13.76 18.17
N LEU A 118 -11.92 -13.59 17.42
CA LEU A 118 -11.88 -12.78 16.21
C LEU A 118 -12.18 -13.62 14.97
N ARG A 119 -13.18 -13.21 14.19
CA ARG A 119 -13.47 -13.76 12.86
C ARG A 119 -12.71 -12.94 11.82
N ILE A 120 -11.69 -13.52 11.21
CA ILE A 120 -10.85 -12.84 10.23
C ILE A 120 -11.10 -13.44 8.85
N GLY A 121 -11.38 -12.58 7.87
CA GLY A 121 -11.50 -12.93 6.46
C GLY A 121 -10.31 -12.40 5.66
N VAL A 122 -9.82 -13.18 4.70
CA VAL A 122 -8.86 -12.73 3.69
C VAL A 122 -9.60 -12.56 2.37
N PHE A 123 -9.60 -11.35 1.83
CA PHE A 123 -10.20 -11.03 0.54
C PHE A 123 -9.13 -10.85 -0.53
N SER A 124 -9.37 -11.42 -1.72
CA SER A 124 -8.52 -11.19 -2.88
C SER A 124 -9.29 -11.28 -4.20
N LEU A 125 -9.03 -10.31 -5.09
CA LEU A 125 -9.60 -10.25 -6.43
C LEU A 125 -8.52 -10.54 -7.49
N CYS A 126 -8.78 -11.52 -8.34
CA CYS A 126 -7.92 -11.90 -9.47
C CYS A 126 -8.73 -11.89 -10.79
N ASP A 127 -9.08 -10.71 -11.30
CA ASP A 127 -9.87 -10.53 -12.53
C ASP A 127 -9.00 -10.55 -13.80
N TYR A 128 -8.35 -11.67 -14.08
CA TYR A 128 -7.61 -11.89 -15.33
C TYR A 128 -8.44 -12.78 -16.27
N SER A 129 -8.57 -12.36 -17.53
CA SER A 129 -9.25 -13.19 -18.54
C SER A 129 -8.39 -14.42 -18.89
N PRO A 130 -8.99 -15.53 -19.38
CA PRO A 130 -8.25 -16.72 -19.81
C PRO A 130 -7.16 -16.47 -20.86
N GLU A 131 -7.32 -15.41 -21.67
CA GLU A 131 -6.37 -14.99 -22.71
C GLU A 131 -5.23 -14.14 -22.15
N SER A 132 -5.35 -13.67 -20.91
CA SER A 132 -4.32 -12.87 -20.26
C SER A 132 -3.06 -13.71 -20.06
N PRO A 133 -1.85 -13.20 -20.37
CA PRO A 133 -0.60 -13.88 -20.04
C PRO A 133 -0.39 -14.06 -18.53
N MET A 134 -1.22 -13.41 -17.71
CA MET A 134 -1.21 -13.49 -16.26
C MET A 134 -2.26 -14.46 -15.69
N TYR A 135 -3.06 -15.14 -16.52
CA TYR A 135 -4.15 -16.01 -16.03
C TYR A 135 -3.67 -17.12 -15.08
N TRP A 136 -2.45 -17.61 -15.27
CA TRP A 136 -1.85 -18.63 -14.40
C TRP A 136 -1.72 -18.17 -12.93
N LEU A 137 -1.61 -16.85 -12.67
CA LEU A 137 -1.49 -16.26 -11.34
C LEU A 137 -2.68 -16.64 -10.45
N LEU A 138 -3.88 -16.78 -11.02
CA LEU A 138 -5.09 -17.13 -10.27
C LEU A 138 -4.88 -18.40 -9.43
N SER A 139 -4.30 -19.44 -10.03
CA SER A 139 -4.13 -20.73 -9.37
C SER A 139 -3.10 -20.65 -8.23
N ARG A 140 -1.97 -19.97 -8.46
CA ARG A 140 -0.89 -19.84 -7.47
C ARG A 140 -1.28 -18.95 -6.30
N SER A 141 -1.86 -17.80 -6.62
CA SER A 141 -2.36 -16.82 -5.65
C SER A 141 -3.42 -17.43 -4.74
N ARG A 142 -4.36 -18.19 -5.31
CA ARG A 142 -5.39 -18.92 -4.57
C ARG A 142 -4.81 -20.03 -3.71
N GLN A 143 -3.94 -20.88 -4.24
CA GLN A 143 -3.32 -21.99 -3.50
C GLN A 143 -2.58 -21.52 -2.25
N ASN A 144 -1.81 -20.42 -2.37
CA ASN A 144 -1.11 -19.83 -1.23
C ASN A 144 -2.08 -19.37 -0.12
N ARG A 145 -3.15 -18.67 -0.49
CA ARG A 145 -4.16 -18.16 0.46
C ARG A 145 -4.98 -19.28 1.08
N GLU A 146 -5.36 -20.29 0.32
CA GLU A 146 -6.07 -21.46 0.84
C GLU A 146 -5.22 -22.17 1.90
N ALA A 147 -3.91 -22.35 1.64
CA ALA A 147 -2.99 -22.94 2.60
C ALA A 147 -2.87 -22.10 3.88
N TYR A 148 -2.67 -20.78 3.75
CA TYR A 148 -2.58 -19.87 4.90
C TYR A 148 -3.88 -19.83 5.72
N CYS A 149 -5.01 -19.59 5.05
CA CYS A 149 -6.31 -19.46 5.71
C CYS A 149 -6.72 -20.79 6.36
N SER A 150 -6.51 -21.93 5.72
CA SER A 150 -6.79 -23.24 6.30
C SER A 150 -5.96 -23.51 7.56
N ARG A 151 -4.65 -23.21 7.51
CA ARG A 151 -3.74 -23.37 8.65
C ARG A 151 -4.18 -22.57 9.88
N HIS A 152 -4.76 -21.39 9.65
CA HIS A 152 -5.17 -20.48 10.71
C HIS A 152 -6.70 -20.43 10.91
N GLY A 153 -7.51 -21.24 10.22
CA GLY A 153 -8.97 -21.17 10.35
C GLY A 153 -9.56 -19.78 10.06
N TYR A 154 -8.95 -19.05 9.12
CA TYR A 154 -9.51 -17.79 8.59
C TYR A 154 -10.49 -18.10 7.45
N GLY A 155 -11.43 -17.19 7.21
CA GLY A 155 -12.25 -17.23 5.99
C GLY A 155 -11.44 -16.76 4.78
N LEU A 156 -11.67 -17.37 3.62
CA LEU A 156 -11.09 -16.94 2.35
C LEU A 156 -12.21 -16.54 1.39
N GLU A 157 -12.25 -15.25 1.07
CA GLU A 157 -13.15 -14.66 0.08
C GLU A 157 -12.35 -14.36 -1.18
N TRP A 158 -12.16 -15.38 -2.01
CA TRP A 158 -11.45 -15.27 -3.27
C TRP A 158 -12.45 -15.17 -4.43
N THR A 159 -12.20 -14.22 -5.34
CA THR A 159 -13.01 -14.08 -6.55
C THR A 159 -12.16 -13.78 -7.77
N SER A 160 -12.53 -14.37 -8.91
CA SER A 160 -12.00 -14.01 -10.23
C SER A 160 -12.93 -13.07 -10.99
N GLN A 161 -13.99 -12.60 -10.35
CA GLN A 161 -14.95 -11.66 -10.93
C GLN A 161 -15.09 -10.46 -10.03
N ARG A 162 -15.09 -9.28 -10.65
CA ARG A 162 -15.30 -8.03 -9.93
C ARG A 162 -16.66 -7.98 -9.24
N PRO A 163 -16.73 -7.46 -8.00
CA PRO A 163 -17.99 -7.10 -7.37
C PRO A 163 -18.85 -6.24 -8.30
N SER A 164 -20.17 -6.48 -8.29
CA SER A 164 -21.11 -5.78 -9.19
C SER A 164 -21.05 -4.26 -9.02
N SER A 165 -20.86 -3.80 -7.78
CA SER A 165 -20.66 -2.40 -7.38
C SER A 165 -19.45 -1.74 -8.05
N SER A 166 -18.43 -2.52 -8.46
CA SER A 166 -17.23 -2.01 -9.13
C SER A 166 -17.25 -2.16 -10.67
N LYS A 167 -18.34 -2.68 -11.24
CA LYS A 167 -18.47 -2.79 -12.70
C LYS A 167 -18.47 -1.40 -13.33
N GLY A 168 -17.71 -1.24 -14.41
CA GLY A 168 -17.52 0.06 -15.08
C GLY A 168 -16.38 0.91 -14.50
N ARG A 169 -15.75 0.48 -13.39
CA ARG A 169 -14.54 1.10 -12.84
C ARG A 169 -13.29 0.32 -13.25
N HIS A 170 -12.10 0.94 -13.11
CA HIS A 170 -10.83 0.22 -13.27
C HIS A 170 -10.77 -1.00 -12.32
N PRO A 171 -10.23 -2.17 -12.73
CA PRO A 171 -10.34 -3.40 -11.94
C PRO A 171 -9.83 -3.34 -10.49
N VAL A 172 -8.82 -2.52 -10.22
CA VAL A 172 -8.27 -2.28 -8.87
C VAL A 172 -9.33 -1.83 -7.85
N TRP A 173 -10.41 -1.16 -8.30
CA TRP A 173 -11.50 -0.73 -7.41
C TRP A 173 -12.28 -1.89 -6.80
N GLY A 174 -12.21 -3.08 -7.40
CA GLY A 174 -12.78 -4.28 -6.82
C GLY A 174 -12.11 -4.68 -5.50
N GLN A 175 -10.86 -4.24 -5.27
CA GLN A 175 -10.14 -4.44 -4.00
C GLN A 175 -10.70 -3.59 -2.85
N ILE A 176 -11.40 -2.50 -3.15
CA ILE A 176 -12.15 -1.70 -2.17
C ILE A 176 -13.59 -2.22 -2.03
N ALA A 177 -14.25 -2.48 -3.18
CA ALA A 177 -15.64 -2.90 -3.22
C ALA A 177 -15.88 -4.25 -2.52
N GLY A 178 -15.02 -5.23 -2.74
CA GLY A 178 -15.17 -6.57 -2.16
C GLY A 178 -15.15 -6.55 -0.63
N PRO A 179 -14.11 -5.99 0.02
CA PRO A 179 -14.11 -5.82 1.46
C PRO A 179 -15.30 -5.01 1.97
N LEU A 180 -15.72 -3.95 1.27
CA LEU A 180 -16.89 -3.16 1.67
C LEU A 180 -18.18 -4.00 1.75
N GLU A 181 -18.39 -4.92 0.79
CA GLU A 181 -19.51 -5.87 0.80
C GLU A 181 -19.43 -6.87 1.98
N LEU A 182 -18.21 -7.26 2.39
CA LEU A 182 -17.98 -8.16 3.53
C LEU A 182 -18.19 -7.50 4.90
N LEU A 183 -18.01 -6.18 5.01
CA LEU A 183 -18.09 -5.43 6.27
C LEU A 183 -19.52 -5.04 6.67
N GLY A 184 -20.56 -5.61 6.06
CA GLY A 184 -21.97 -5.23 6.30
C GLY A 184 -22.49 -5.44 7.73
N GLU A 185 -23.70 -4.93 8.00
CA GLU A 185 -24.45 -5.24 9.23
C GLU A 185 -24.74 -6.75 9.29
N GLY A 186 -24.32 -7.41 10.37
CA GLY A 186 -24.33 -8.88 10.45
C GLY A 186 -23.20 -9.56 9.68
N GLY A 187 -22.16 -8.81 9.28
CA GLY A 187 -21.02 -9.31 8.52
C GLY A 187 -20.35 -10.54 9.15
N MET A 188 -19.81 -11.39 8.28
CA MET A 188 -19.20 -12.67 8.65
C MET A 188 -17.87 -12.52 9.40
N TYR A 189 -17.19 -11.39 9.18
CA TYR A 189 -15.86 -11.12 9.71
C TYR A 189 -15.85 -9.85 10.58
N ASP A 190 -15.03 -9.87 11.62
CA ASP A 190 -14.70 -8.72 12.47
C ASP A 190 -13.57 -7.89 11.85
N TRP A 191 -12.69 -8.54 11.08
CA TRP A 191 -11.62 -7.92 10.32
C TRP A 191 -11.48 -8.57 8.94
N VAL A 192 -11.17 -7.75 7.94
CA VAL A 192 -10.90 -8.21 6.57
C VAL A 192 -9.48 -7.79 6.19
N VAL A 193 -8.65 -8.76 5.81
CA VAL A 193 -7.35 -8.54 5.18
C VAL A 193 -7.58 -8.49 3.68
N SER A 194 -7.35 -7.34 3.08
CA SER A 194 -7.40 -7.15 1.64
C SER A 194 -6.00 -7.44 1.07
N MET A 195 -5.91 -8.28 0.04
CA MET A 195 -4.63 -8.59 -0.63
C MET A 195 -4.74 -8.62 -2.16
N ASP A 196 -3.80 -7.96 -2.82
CA ASP A 196 -3.62 -8.01 -4.27
C ASP A 196 -3.32 -9.42 -4.76
N CYS A 197 -3.77 -9.74 -5.98
CA CYS A 197 -3.57 -11.07 -6.58
C CYS A 197 -2.09 -11.47 -6.72
N ASP A 198 -1.19 -10.50 -6.85
CA ASP A 198 0.27 -10.68 -6.99
C ASP A 198 1.03 -10.65 -5.65
N SER A 199 0.31 -10.68 -4.54
CA SER A 199 0.85 -10.79 -3.19
C SER A 199 0.69 -12.20 -2.65
N LEU A 200 1.69 -12.71 -1.92
CA LEU A 200 1.70 -14.05 -1.34
C LEU A 200 2.14 -13.99 0.12
N PHE A 201 1.52 -14.80 0.98
CA PHE A 201 2.07 -15.10 2.30
C PHE A 201 3.35 -15.91 2.12
N VAL A 202 4.46 -15.51 2.74
CA VAL A 202 5.72 -16.26 2.70
C VAL A 202 6.10 -16.79 4.07
N ASP A 203 5.68 -16.13 5.15
CA ASP A 203 5.74 -16.67 6.51
C ASP A 203 4.36 -17.18 6.95
N MET A 204 4.16 -18.50 6.88
CA MET A 204 2.93 -19.17 7.31
C MET A 204 2.84 -19.37 8.83
N THR A 205 3.80 -18.87 9.62
CA THR A 205 3.77 -18.96 11.09
C THR A 205 3.18 -17.71 11.72
N VAL A 206 3.34 -16.55 11.07
CA VAL A 206 2.77 -15.29 11.50
C VAL A 206 1.26 -15.27 11.27
N THR A 207 0.52 -14.91 12.32
CA THR A 207 -0.95 -14.82 12.29
C THR A 207 -1.39 -13.38 12.12
N VAL A 208 -2.52 -13.16 11.45
CA VAL A 208 -3.15 -11.83 11.36
C VAL A 208 -3.50 -11.31 12.76
N ASP A 209 -3.93 -12.19 13.67
CA ASP A 209 -4.23 -11.85 15.06
C ASP A 209 -3.02 -11.24 15.76
N SER A 210 -1.81 -11.77 15.55
CA SER A 210 -0.60 -11.22 16.15
C SER A 210 -0.35 -9.80 15.66
N LEU A 211 -0.62 -9.51 14.38
CA LEU A 211 -0.49 -8.18 13.80
C LEU A 211 -1.54 -7.22 14.35
N LEU A 212 -2.80 -7.66 14.46
CA LEU A 212 -3.86 -6.88 15.08
C LEU A 212 -3.51 -6.55 16.54
N TYR A 213 -3.07 -7.53 17.30
CA TYR A 213 -2.71 -7.29 18.70
C TYR A 213 -1.43 -6.46 18.87
N ARG A 214 -0.55 -6.45 17.87
CA ARG A 214 0.66 -5.65 17.88
C ARG A 214 0.42 -4.22 17.45
N PHE A 215 -0.44 -3.97 16.46
CA PHE A 215 -0.59 -2.65 15.81
C PHE A 215 -1.92 -1.96 16.07
N ALA A 216 -2.95 -2.72 16.42
CA ALA A 216 -4.30 -2.21 16.70
C ALA A 216 -4.69 -2.32 18.17
N SER A 217 -3.84 -2.82 19.06
CA SER A 217 -4.15 -2.90 20.50
C SER A 217 -3.61 -1.72 21.31
N ARG A 218 -4.18 -1.60 22.51
CA ARG A 218 -3.69 -0.76 23.60
C ARG A 218 -3.55 -1.59 24.87
N ALA A 219 -2.65 -1.17 25.76
CA ALA A 219 -2.60 -1.72 27.11
C ALA A 219 -3.72 -1.11 27.97
N THR A 220 -4.50 -1.95 28.64
CA THR A 220 -5.43 -1.53 29.69
C THR A 220 -4.66 -1.04 30.93
N PRO A 221 -5.29 -0.33 31.90
CA PRO A 221 -4.66 0.05 33.16
C PRO A 221 -4.04 -1.11 33.96
N TRP A 222 -4.43 -2.34 33.66
CA TRP A 222 -3.98 -3.57 34.30
C TRP A 222 -2.93 -4.34 33.48
N GLY A 223 -2.44 -3.77 32.38
CA GLY A 223 -1.43 -4.39 31.51
C GLY A 223 -1.97 -5.46 30.55
N LYS A 224 -3.28 -5.75 30.56
CA LYS A 224 -3.90 -6.63 29.54
C LYS A 224 -3.97 -5.90 28.20
N LEU A 225 -3.64 -6.59 27.11
CA LEU A 225 -3.85 -6.09 25.75
C LEU A 225 -5.29 -6.29 25.30
N GLU A 226 -5.85 -5.25 24.70
CA GLU A 226 -7.14 -5.28 24.01
C GLU A 226 -7.06 -4.47 22.72
N ILE A 227 -7.84 -4.86 21.71
CA ILE A 227 -7.97 -4.10 20.47
C ILE A 227 -8.50 -2.70 20.80
N ASP A 228 -7.77 -1.66 20.41
CA ASP A 228 -8.15 -0.27 20.56
C ASP A 228 -9.44 -0.03 19.76
N PRO A 229 -10.55 0.39 20.41
CA PRO A 229 -11.80 0.68 19.72
C PRO A 229 -11.68 1.80 18.68
N ASN A 230 -10.60 2.60 18.72
CA ASN A 230 -10.37 3.71 17.80
C ASN A 230 -9.48 3.33 16.60
N VAL A 231 -9.02 2.08 16.48
CA VAL A 231 -8.25 1.60 15.33
C VAL A 231 -9.16 0.76 14.45
N HIS A 232 -9.29 1.18 13.18
CA HIS A 232 -10.20 0.61 12.21
C HIS A 232 -9.52 0.24 10.90
N PHE A 233 -8.28 0.67 10.69
CA PHE A 233 -7.53 0.44 9.46
C PHE A 233 -6.03 0.27 9.74
N LEU A 234 -5.41 -0.75 9.16
CA LEU A 234 -3.97 -1.00 9.18
C LEU A 234 -3.45 -1.02 7.75
N ILE A 235 -2.39 -0.26 7.47
CA ILE A 235 -1.74 -0.20 6.16
C ILE A 235 -0.24 0.00 6.36
N SER A 236 0.59 -0.47 5.45
CA SER A 236 2.03 -0.22 5.54
C SER A 236 2.50 0.96 4.69
N GLU A 237 3.64 1.51 5.09
CA GLU A 237 4.45 2.42 4.28
C GLU A 237 5.74 1.67 3.87
N ASP A 238 6.07 1.66 2.58
CA ASP A 238 7.21 0.91 1.99
C ASP A 238 8.47 1.76 1.80
N GLY A 239 8.44 3.02 2.26
CA GLY A 239 9.50 4.01 2.03
C GLY A 239 9.36 4.79 0.72
N ARG A 240 8.53 4.35 -0.23
CA ARG A 240 8.06 5.11 -1.42
C ARG A 240 6.61 5.55 -1.31
N GLY A 241 5.91 5.19 -0.26
CA GLY A 241 4.57 5.65 0.06
C GLY A 241 3.76 4.55 0.73
N LEU A 242 2.45 4.69 0.68
CA LEU A 242 1.55 3.65 1.20
C LEU A 242 1.46 2.51 0.20
N ALA A 243 1.59 1.28 0.67
CA ALA A 243 1.37 0.12 -0.18
C ALA A 243 -0.12 -0.27 -0.18
N GLY A 244 -0.84 0.21 -1.21
CA GLY A 244 -2.29 0.08 -1.33
C GLY A 244 -2.80 -1.34 -1.63
N GLY A 245 -1.90 -2.25 -2.00
CA GLY A 245 -2.25 -3.61 -2.38
C GLY A 245 -2.55 -4.55 -1.23
N ASN A 246 -2.07 -4.26 0.00
CA ASN A 246 -2.40 -5.08 1.17
C ASN A 246 -2.70 -4.21 2.39
N TRP A 247 -3.82 -4.46 3.06
CA TRP A 247 -4.24 -3.70 4.23
C TRP A 247 -5.27 -4.49 5.02
N ILE A 248 -5.53 -4.06 6.26
CA ILE A 248 -6.51 -4.71 7.14
C ILE A 248 -7.53 -3.66 7.58
N VAL A 249 -8.82 -3.99 7.47
CA VAL A 249 -9.91 -3.12 7.88
C VAL A 249 -10.81 -3.81 8.89
N ARG A 250 -11.30 -3.06 9.88
CA ARG A 250 -12.24 -3.54 10.88
C ARG A 250 -13.68 -3.43 10.39
N ASN A 251 -14.47 -4.45 10.64
CA ASN A 251 -15.92 -4.39 10.54
C ASN A 251 -16.49 -3.50 11.66
N SER A 252 -16.55 -2.22 11.37
CA SER A 252 -16.98 -1.15 12.26
C SER A 252 -17.67 -0.09 11.41
N ARG A 253 -18.46 0.79 12.05
CA ARG A 253 -19.08 1.90 11.33
C ARG A 253 -18.01 2.76 10.67
N GLU A 254 -16.95 3.08 11.38
CA GLU A 254 -15.85 3.93 10.94
C GLU A 254 -15.05 3.28 9.81
N GLY A 255 -14.74 1.98 9.90
CA GLY A 255 -14.06 1.24 8.83
C GLY A 255 -14.88 1.16 7.54
N ARG A 256 -16.19 0.92 7.66
CA ARG A 256 -17.12 0.96 6.52
C ARG A 256 -17.20 2.36 5.90
N THR A 257 -17.36 3.40 6.72
CA THR A 257 -17.42 4.78 6.25
C THR A 257 -16.13 5.15 5.51
N PHE A 258 -14.97 4.83 6.09
CA PHE A 258 -13.67 5.08 5.48
C PHE A 258 -13.55 4.44 4.08
N LEU A 259 -13.86 3.15 3.94
CA LEU A 259 -13.81 2.49 2.62
C LEU A 259 -14.88 3.02 1.65
N SER A 260 -16.07 3.35 2.15
CA SER A 260 -17.14 3.93 1.31
C SER A 260 -16.76 5.32 0.79
N GLU A 261 -16.07 6.13 1.59
CA GLU A 261 -15.59 7.46 1.19
C GLU A 261 -14.40 7.41 0.22
N ILE A 262 -13.58 6.36 0.30
CA ILE A 262 -12.54 6.06 -0.70
C ILE A 262 -13.18 5.59 -2.00
N PHE A 263 -14.16 4.69 -1.91
CA PHE A 263 -14.87 4.19 -3.08
C PHE A 263 -15.61 5.32 -3.81
N GLY A 264 -16.29 6.20 -3.06
CA GLY A 264 -17.07 7.29 -3.63
C GLY A 264 -18.31 6.82 -4.40
N PRO A 265 -19.19 7.75 -4.83
CA PRO A 265 -20.43 7.40 -5.52
C PRO A 265 -20.18 6.85 -6.93
N ASP A 266 -21.19 6.21 -7.51
CA ASP A 266 -21.13 5.68 -8.89
C ASP A 266 -21.30 6.76 -9.97
N ASP A 267 -21.80 7.94 -9.59
CA ASP A 267 -21.90 9.08 -10.49
C ASP A 267 -20.51 9.62 -10.82
N VAL A 268 -20.07 9.43 -12.07
CA VAL A 268 -18.78 9.91 -12.60
C VAL A 268 -18.62 11.41 -12.40
N SER A 269 -19.68 12.21 -12.51
CA SER A 269 -19.59 13.67 -12.35
C SER A 269 -19.22 14.07 -10.93
N GLN A 270 -19.56 13.21 -9.96
CA GLN A 270 -19.31 13.40 -8.55
C GLN A 270 -18.00 12.71 -8.13
N ASN A 271 -17.70 11.51 -8.62
CA ASN A 271 -16.54 10.76 -8.17
C ASN A 271 -15.23 11.32 -8.76
N PRO A 272 -14.36 12.00 -7.96
CA PRO A 272 -13.12 12.58 -8.46
C PRO A 272 -12.18 11.52 -9.04
N TYR A 273 -12.27 10.29 -8.58
CA TYR A 273 -11.41 9.21 -9.01
C TYR A 273 -11.82 8.60 -10.34
N MET A 274 -13.12 8.55 -10.63
CA MET A 274 -13.61 8.12 -11.94
C MET A 274 -13.37 9.17 -13.01
N ARG A 275 -13.41 10.47 -12.68
CA ARG A 275 -13.09 11.56 -13.63
C ARG A 275 -11.66 11.53 -14.14
N HIS A 276 -10.73 11.02 -13.35
CA HIS A 276 -9.29 11.10 -13.61
C HIS A 276 -8.58 9.75 -13.66
N ASP A 277 -9.33 8.63 -13.69
CA ASP A 277 -8.80 7.25 -13.65
C ASP A 277 -7.72 7.05 -12.57
N LEU A 278 -7.95 7.62 -11.38
CA LEU A 278 -7.07 7.36 -10.26
C LEU A 278 -7.27 5.94 -9.75
N ARG A 279 -6.15 5.28 -9.48
CA ARG A 279 -6.14 3.97 -8.85
C ARG A 279 -6.40 4.10 -7.35
N ASP A 280 -6.93 3.04 -6.78
CA ASP A 280 -7.29 2.86 -5.37
C ASP A 280 -6.19 3.29 -4.39
N GLN A 281 -4.91 2.98 -4.66
CA GLN A 281 -3.77 3.39 -3.81
C GLN A 281 -3.70 4.92 -3.62
N PHE A 282 -4.01 5.69 -4.66
CA PHE A 282 -3.98 7.15 -4.60
C PHE A 282 -5.17 7.71 -3.83
N SER A 283 -6.34 7.11 -4.01
CA SER A 283 -7.55 7.44 -3.28
C SER A 283 -7.39 7.15 -1.78
N LEU A 284 -6.81 5.99 -1.44
CA LEU A 284 -6.42 5.62 -0.08
C LEU A 284 -5.49 6.65 0.54
N LEU A 285 -4.39 6.99 -0.15
CA LEU A 285 -3.43 7.98 0.33
C LEU A 285 -4.09 9.34 0.58
N TRP A 286 -4.86 9.81 -0.39
CA TRP A 286 -5.51 11.11 -0.29
C TRP A 286 -6.44 11.17 0.90
N HIS A 287 -7.26 10.13 1.09
CA HIS A 287 -8.23 10.07 2.16
C HIS A 287 -7.57 9.87 3.53
N LEU A 288 -6.43 9.18 3.61
CA LEU A 288 -5.63 9.05 4.82
C LEU A 288 -4.98 10.36 5.25
N VAL A 289 -4.41 11.11 4.29
CA VAL A 289 -3.72 12.38 4.56
C VAL A 289 -4.69 13.54 4.74
N ARG A 290 -5.80 13.52 3.99
CA ARG A 290 -6.85 14.55 4.03
C ARG A 290 -8.23 13.88 3.94
N PRO A 291 -8.84 13.57 5.09
CA PRO A 291 -10.17 12.97 5.14
C PRO A 291 -11.22 13.90 4.54
N GLY A 292 -12.24 13.31 3.91
CA GLY A 292 -13.39 14.03 3.37
C GLY A 292 -13.19 14.67 2.00
N VAL A 293 -11.99 15.09 1.60
CA VAL A 293 -11.81 15.75 0.28
C VAL A 293 -11.89 14.78 -0.92
N SER A 294 -12.04 13.48 -0.63
CA SER A 294 -12.38 12.44 -1.61
C SER A 294 -13.86 12.37 -1.94
N VAL A 295 -14.70 12.98 -1.08
CA VAL A 295 -16.15 12.93 -1.22
C VAL A 295 -16.59 14.11 -2.09
N PRO A 296 -17.30 13.86 -3.21
CA PRO A 296 -17.88 14.90 -4.04
C PRO A 296 -18.67 15.91 -3.24
N MET A 297 -18.45 17.19 -3.52
CA MET A 297 -19.17 18.27 -2.87
C MET A 297 -19.10 19.53 -3.74
N PRO A 298 -20.19 20.31 -3.84
CA PRO A 298 -20.11 21.67 -4.36
C PRO A 298 -19.06 22.47 -3.59
N MET A 299 -18.26 23.28 -4.29
CA MET A 299 -17.13 24.01 -3.69
C MET A 299 -17.53 24.87 -2.47
N GLU A 300 -18.76 25.39 -2.45
CA GLU A 300 -19.34 26.17 -1.34
C GLU A 300 -19.49 25.36 -0.05
N ASP A 301 -19.87 24.08 -0.16
CA ASP A 301 -20.06 23.19 0.98
C ASP A 301 -18.72 22.66 1.52
N ALA A 302 -17.72 22.49 0.65
CA ALA A 302 -16.40 21.93 1.00
C ALA A 302 -15.67 22.79 2.04
N LEU A 303 -15.86 24.11 1.98
CA LEU A 303 -15.29 25.09 2.90
C LEU A 303 -15.95 25.07 4.30
N SER A 304 -17.15 24.50 4.42
CA SER A 304 -17.97 24.52 5.64
C SER A 304 -17.84 23.25 6.50
N ARG A 305 -17.05 22.26 6.05
CA ARG A 305 -17.03 20.93 6.66
C ARG A 305 -16.44 20.92 8.09
N PRO A 306 -17.14 20.34 9.08
CA PRO A 306 -16.63 20.28 10.45
C PRO A 306 -15.53 19.21 10.68
N VAL A 307 -15.32 18.29 9.74
CA VAL A 307 -14.45 17.10 9.90
C VAL A 307 -13.15 17.18 9.08
N ALA A 308 -13.07 18.07 8.08
CA ALA A 308 -11.80 18.28 7.37
C ALA A 308 -10.81 19.01 8.31
N PRO A 309 -9.51 18.66 8.29
CA PRO A 309 -8.50 19.44 9.01
C PRO A 309 -8.67 20.91 8.64
N LYS A 310 -8.83 21.77 9.65
CA LYS A 310 -9.19 23.18 9.41
C LYS A 310 -8.07 23.92 8.70
N SER A 311 -6.85 23.37 8.73
CA SER A 311 -5.70 23.88 8.00
C SER A 311 -4.75 22.76 7.56
N TRP A 312 -3.89 23.08 6.60
CA TRP A 312 -2.77 22.23 6.17
C TRP A 312 -1.66 22.07 7.23
N GLU A 313 -1.80 22.73 8.37
CA GLU A 313 -0.89 22.55 9.52
C GLU A 313 -1.24 21.28 10.30
N GLU A 314 -2.46 20.76 10.16
CA GLU A 314 -2.94 19.53 10.82
C GLU A 314 -2.72 18.27 9.96
N VAL A 315 -1.99 18.37 8.85
CA VAL A 315 -1.76 17.26 7.92
C VAL A 315 -1.09 16.10 8.62
N GLY A 316 -1.81 14.98 8.69
CA GLY A 316 -1.42 13.78 9.38
C GLY A 316 -2.32 12.64 8.92
N TYR A 317 -1.88 11.41 9.17
CA TYR A 317 -2.77 10.27 8.95
C TYR A 317 -3.91 10.30 9.95
N LEU A 318 -5.08 9.84 9.49
CA LEU A 318 -6.23 9.64 10.33
C LEU A 318 -5.90 8.82 11.58
N LYS A 319 -6.41 9.26 12.74
CA LYS A 319 -6.28 8.51 13.99
C LYS A 319 -6.92 7.12 13.95
N LEU A 320 -7.88 6.91 13.03
CA LEU A 320 -8.52 5.61 12.79
C LEU A 320 -7.59 4.60 12.09
N ALA A 321 -6.55 5.10 11.41
CA ALA A 321 -5.56 4.30 10.73
C ALA A 321 -4.28 4.18 11.57
N ARG A 322 -3.61 3.03 11.46
CA ARG A 322 -2.25 2.84 11.95
C ARG A 322 -1.35 2.41 10.81
N LEU A 323 -0.19 3.03 10.74
CA LEU A 323 0.87 2.55 9.89
C LEU A 323 1.51 1.33 10.53
N VAL A 324 1.69 0.31 9.71
CA VAL A 324 2.45 -0.87 10.06
C VAL A 324 3.79 -0.81 9.32
N PRO A 325 4.92 -1.09 9.98
CA PRO A 325 6.21 -1.23 9.31
C PRO A 325 6.13 -2.20 8.13
N GLN A 326 6.87 -1.91 7.06
CA GLN A 326 6.85 -2.72 5.84
C GLN A 326 7.15 -4.19 6.15
N ASP A 327 8.16 -4.44 7.00
CA ASP A 327 8.59 -5.78 7.37
C ASP A 327 7.48 -6.64 8.02
N LEU A 328 6.48 -6.03 8.65
CA LEU A 328 5.53 -6.77 9.48
C LEU A 328 4.15 -6.98 8.85
N LEU A 329 3.79 -6.23 7.80
CA LEU A 329 2.49 -6.40 7.12
C LEU A 329 2.61 -6.56 5.60
N LEU A 330 3.61 -5.95 4.99
CA LEU A 330 3.82 -5.87 3.54
C LEU A 330 5.29 -6.22 3.29
N GLY A 331 5.60 -7.44 3.73
CA GLY A 331 6.92 -7.97 4.07
C GLY A 331 8.07 -7.53 3.19
N SER A 332 7.91 -7.50 1.86
CA SER A 332 8.98 -7.04 0.97
C SER A 332 8.58 -7.04 -0.51
N TYR A 333 9.38 -6.35 -1.31
CA TYR A 333 9.42 -6.51 -2.76
C TYR A 333 10.52 -7.51 -3.16
N PRO A 334 10.35 -8.28 -4.26
CA PRO A 334 11.42 -9.08 -4.82
C PRO A 334 12.65 -8.24 -5.10
N PHE A 335 13.83 -8.83 -4.94
CA PHE A 335 15.11 -8.14 -5.12
C PHE A 335 15.23 -7.37 -6.45
N VAL A 336 14.67 -7.94 -7.53
CA VAL A 336 14.61 -7.31 -8.86
C VAL A 336 13.89 -5.96 -8.86
N SER A 337 12.95 -5.75 -7.94
CA SER A 337 12.13 -4.53 -7.84
C SER A 337 12.73 -3.45 -6.92
N CYS A 338 13.71 -3.79 -6.09
CA CYS A 338 14.25 -2.92 -5.03
C CYS A 338 15.77 -2.69 -5.10
N SER A 339 16.49 -3.39 -5.97
CA SER A 339 17.97 -3.32 -6.08
C SER A 339 18.52 -2.10 -6.84
N GLN A 340 17.79 -0.97 -6.86
CA GLN A 340 18.34 0.24 -7.46
C GLN A 340 19.47 0.83 -6.57
N PRO A 341 20.66 1.11 -7.13
CA PRO A 341 21.75 1.70 -6.36
C PRO A 341 21.30 2.99 -5.67
N GLY A 342 21.43 3.04 -4.34
CA GLY A 342 21.04 4.20 -3.54
C GLY A 342 19.62 4.17 -2.97
N ASP A 343 18.79 3.21 -3.36
CA ASP A 343 17.49 3.01 -2.72
C ASP A 343 17.69 2.36 -1.34
N ARG A 344 17.62 3.20 -0.31
CA ARG A 344 17.65 2.79 1.10
C ARG A 344 16.26 2.78 1.74
N ALA A 345 15.23 3.12 0.96
CA ALA A 345 13.89 3.32 1.48
C ALA A 345 13.13 1.99 1.58
N HIS A 346 13.36 1.07 0.63
CA HIS A 346 12.72 -0.25 0.63
C HIS A 346 13.54 -1.29 1.36
N ARG A 347 12.83 -2.29 1.86
CA ARG A 347 13.39 -3.58 2.20
C ARG A 347 13.17 -4.56 1.05
N CYS A 348 14.23 -5.20 0.57
CA CYS A 348 14.11 -6.30 -0.37
C CYS A 348 13.77 -7.61 0.34
N PHE A 349 13.16 -8.52 -0.40
CA PHE A 349 12.95 -9.88 0.07
C PHE A 349 14.30 -10.52 0.40
N GLY A 350 14.41 -11.04 1.63
CA GLY A 350 15.65 -11.62 2.14
C GLY A 350 16.68 -10.62 2.69
N ASP A 351 16.40 -9.31 2.67
CA ASP A 351 17.20 -8.33 3.40
C ASP A 351 16.91 -8.45 4.90
N GLY A 352 17.69 -9.25 5.61
CA GLY A 352 17.56 -9.46 7.06
C GLY A 352 17.28 -10.91 7.44
N PRO A 353 16.95 -11.18 8.71
CA PRO A 353 16.58 -12.53 9.14
C PRO A 353 15.40 -13.06 8.32
N LYS A 354 15.48 -14.33 7.90
CA LYS A 354 14.48 -14.98 7.04
C LYS A 354 13.05 -14.92 7.60
N ASP A 355 12.93 -14.81 8.93
CA ASP A 355 11.66 -14.83 9.66
C ASP A 355 10.96 -13.45 9.73
N LYS A 356 11.25 -12.56 8.78
CA LYS A 356 10.78 -11.16 8.82
C LYS A 356 9.95 -10.74 7.64
N ASP A 357 9.66 -11.60 6.68
CA ASP A 357 8.84 -11.22 5.55
C ASP A 357 7.52 -11.96 5.69
N PHE A 358 6.46 -11.24 6.04
CA PHE A 358 5.14 -11.88 6.19
C PHE A 358 4.47 -12.10 4.83
N ILE A 359 4.40 -11.03 4.03
CA ILE A 359 3.79 -11.01 2.70
C ILE A 359 4.83 -10.50 1.69
N VAL A 360 4.96 -11.15 0.54
CA VAL A 360 5.74 -10.62 -0.58
C VAL A 360 4.77 -10.18 -1.68
N SER A 361 4.90 -8.94 -2.10
CA SER A 361 4.17 -8.41 -3.25
C SER A 361 5.10 -8.36 -4.45
N VAL A 362 4.67 -8.85 -5.60
CA VAL A 362 5.43 -8.72 -6.85
C VAL A 362 4.80 -7.63 -7.71
N PRO A 363 4.95 -6.34 -7.35
CA PRO A 363 4.35 -5.28 -8.15
C PRO A 363 4.97 -5.31 -9.54
N LEU A 364 4.18 -4.94 -10.55
CA LEU A 364 4.63 -4.85 -11.94
C LEU A 364 5.02 -6.21 -12.56
N LEU A 365 4.39 -7.32 -12.16
CA LEU A 365 4.56 -8.60 -12.88
C LEU A 365 4.40 -8.46 -14.40
N GLY A 366 3.49 -7.58 -14.85
CA GLY A 366 3.28 -7.32 -16.27
C GLY A 366 4.45 -6.61 -16.98
N ALA A 367 5.42 -6.06 -16.24
CA ALA A 367 6.66 -5.52 -16.78
C ALA A 367 7.77 -6.57 -16.89
N LEU A 368 7.59 -7.74 -16.26
CA LEU A 368 8.53 -8.86 -16.36
C LEU A 368 8.13 -9.81 -17.50
N PRO A 369 9.09 -10.52 -18.11
CA PRO A 369 8.76 -11.67 -18.94
C PRO A 369 7.92 -12.67 -18.14
N ALA A 370 6.85 -13.20 -18.75
CA ALA A 370 5.90 -14.08 -18.07
C ALA A 370 6.58 -15.28 -17.39
N GLN A 371 7.62 -15.84 -18.01
CA GLN A 371 8.39 -16.95 -17.45
C GLN A 371 9.17 -16.56 -16.19
N LEU A 372 9.76 -15.36 -16.14
CA LEU A 372 10.46 -14.87 -14.96
C LEU A 372 9.46 -14.60 -13.82
N ALA A 373 8.34 -13.96 -14.14
CA ALA A 373 7.23 -13.75 -13.21
C ALA A 373 6.74 -15.09 -12.60
N GLN A 374 6.56 -16.12 -13.43
CA GLN A 374 6.15 -17.45 -13.00
C GLN A 374 7.14 -18.08 -12.03
N VAL A 375 8.43 -18.04 -12.37
CA VAL A 375 9.44 -18.71 -11.55
C VAL A 375 9.64 -18.00 -10.22
N LEU A 376 9.56 -16.65 -10.18
CA LEU A 376 9.59 -15.89 -8.94
C LEU A 376 8.42 -16.27 -8.02
N LEU A 377 7.20 -16.34 -8.56
CA LEU A 377 6.01 -16.67 -7.77
C LEU A 377 5.96 -18.13 -7.34
N ASP A 378 6.38 -19.06 -8.20
CA ASP A 378 6.48 -20.48 -7.83
C ASP A 378 7.53 -20.68 -6.74
N ARG A 379 8.65 -19.94 -6.77
CA ARG A 379 9.62 -19.92 -5.67
C ARG A 379 8.98 -19.47 -4.36
N PHE A 380 8.31 -18.31 -4.35
CA PHE A 380 7.66 -17.80 -3.12
C PHE A 380 6.59 -18.75 -2.60
N LEU A 381 5.81 -19.35 -3.50
CA LEU A 381 4.82 -20.37 -3.14
C LEU A 381 5.49 -21.58 -2.48
N LEU A 382 6.55 -22.14 -3.07
CA LEU A 382 7.26 -23.29 -2.50
C LEU A 382 7.88 -22.97 -1.14
N GLU A 383 8.44 -21.78 -0.99
CA GLU A 383 8.98 -21.28 0.28
C GLU A 383 7.88 -21.18 1.35
N SER A 384 6.74 -20.59 0.99
CA SER A 384 5.57 -20.49 1.88
C SER A 384 5.03 -21.85 2.32
N LEU A 385 5.03 -22.85 1.44
CA LEU A 385 4.51 -24.19 1.74
C LEU A 385 5.53 -25.06 2.48
N GLY A 386 6.68 -24.53 2.88
CA GLY A 386 7.73 -25.28 3.58
C GLY A 386 8.42 -26.34 2.71
N SER A 387 8.26 -26.28 1.38
CA SER A 387 8.90 -27.19 0.42
C SER A 387 10.30 -26.73 0.02
N PHE A 388 10.99 -25.99 0.89
CA PHE A 388 12.28 -25.36 0.61
C PHE A 388 13.38 -26.41 0.38
N GLY A 389 14.20 -26.20 -0.65
CA GLY A 389 15.42 -26.98 -0.88
C GLY A 389 15.36 -28.05 -1.97
N GLN A 390 14.48 -27.97 -2.97
CA GLN A 390 14.64 -28.79 -4.18
C GLN A 390 15.72 -28.18 -5.10
N PRO A 391 16.88 -28.86 -5.31
CA PRO A 391 18.01 -28.30 -6.08
C PRO A 391 17.66 -27.96 -7.53
N ALA A 392 16.64 -28.60 -8.10
CA ALA A 392 16.18 -28.37 -9.46
C ALA A 392 15.67 -26.93 -9.68
N TYR A 393 14.97 -26.37 -8.70
CA TYR A 393 14.37 -25.04 -8.83
C TYR A 393 15.42 -23.93 -8.74
N GLU A 394 16.42 -24.09 -7.87
CA GLU A 394 17.54 -23.15 -7.79
C GLU A 394 18.38 -23.14 -9.08
N GLN A 395 18.56 -24.31 -9.73
CA GLN A 395 19.27 -24.39 -11.01
C GLN A 395 18.48 -23.76 -12.16
N GLU A 396 17.17 -23.97 -12.24
CA GLU A 396 16.31 -23.35 -13.26
C GLU A 396 16.31 -21.83 -13.13
N LEU A 397 16.12 -21.33 -11.91
CA LEU A 397 16.23 -19.93 -11.56
C LEU A 397 17.59 -19.31 -11.97
N ARG A 398 18.71 -19.96 -11.60
CA ARG A 398 20.05 -19.52 -12.00
C ARG A 398 20.22 -19.53 -13.52
N GLY A 399 19.74 -20.57 -14.21
CA GLY A 399 19.78 -20.69 -15.66
C GLY A 399 19.05 -19.55 -16.37
N MET A 400 17.85 -19.19 -15.91
CA MET A 400 17.06 -18.11 -16.50
C MET A 400 17.64 -16.71 -16.23
N CYS A 401 18.27 -16.53 -15.06
CA CYS A 401 18.96 -15.27 -14.75
C CYS A 401 20.23 -15.07 -15.59
N LEU A 402 20.91 -16.17 -15.96
CA LEU A 402 22.08 -16.15 -16.83
C LEU A 402 21.73 -15.82 -18.29
N THR A 403 20.56 -16.24 -18.78
CA THR A 403 20.16 -16.05 -20.18
C THR A 403 19.50 -14.70 -20.46
N ALA A 404 18.88 -14.08 -19.46
CA ALA A 404 18.17 -12.82 -19.62
C ALA A 404 19.01 -11.56 -19.30
N ASP A 405 20.33 -11.68 -19.16
CA ASP A 405 21.23 -10.62 -18.65
C ASP A 405 20.72 -10.02 -17.32
N VAL A 406 20.22 -10.91 -16.44
CA VAL A 406 19.69 -10.55 -15.12
C VAL A 406 20.50 -11.22 -14.03
N SER A 407 21.82 -11.16 -14.15
CA SER A 407 22.81 -11.68 -13.18
C SER A 407 22.63 -11.17 -11.73
N ARG A 408 21.66 -10.28 -11.49
CA ARG A 408 21.24 -9.75 -10.20
C ARG A 408 19.96 -10.35 -9.61
N CYS A 409 19.28 -11.27 -10.29
CA CYS A 409 17.89 -11.62 -9.95
C CYS A 409 17.68 -12.39 -8.63
N LEU A 410 18.73 -12.98 -8.02
CA LEU A 410 18.48 -14.01 -7.00
C LEU A 410 19.24 -13.94 -5.70
N VAL A 411 20.32 -13.17 -5.58
CA VAL A 411 21.10 -13.23 -4.36
C VAL A 411 21.72 -11.88 -4.02
N GLY A 412 21.28 -11.32 -2.88
CA GLY A 412 22.12 -10.54 -1.99
C GLY A 412 23.20 -11.41 -1.37
N GLU A 413 23.96 -12.15 -2.19
CA GLU A 413 25.26 -12.65 -1.76
C GLU A 413 26.11 -11.40 -1.74
N SER A 414 26.24 -10.79 -0.56
CA SER A 414 27.23 -9.76 -0.30
C SER A 414 28.52 -10.24 -0.94
N ALA A 415 28.96 -9.59 -2.02
CA ALA A 415 30.31 -9.74 -2.49
C ALA A 415 31.18 -9.40 -1.28
N GLY A 416 31.69 -10.43 -0.60
CA GLY A 416 32.67 -10.24 0.45
C GLY A 416 33.79 -9.37 -0.13
N PRO A 417 34.36 -8.43 0.65
CA PRO A 417 35.40 -7.56 0.15
C PRO A 417 36.50 -8.43 -0.43
N ARG A 418 36.75 -8.29 -1.75
CA ARG A 418 37.93 -8.85 -2.39
C ARG A 418 39.12 -7.94 -2.14
#